data_AF-A0A8T0PCP8-F1
#
_entry.id   AF-A0A8T0PCP8-F1
#
_cell.length_a   1.000
_cell.length_b   1.000
_cell.length_c   1.000
_cell.angle_alpha   90.00
_cell.angle_beta   90.00
_cell.angle_gamma   90.00
#
_symmetry.space_group_name_H-M   'P 1'
#
loop_
_entity.id
_entity.type
_entity.pdbx_description
1 polymer ?
#
loop_
_entity_poly.entity_id
_entity_poly.type
_entity_poly.pdbx_seq_one_letter_code
_entity_poly.pdbx_strand_id
1 'polypeptide(L)'
;MGSGCDATDEAPNGSKAVTLLLRLSTMALALTSAVVMATANECSIYEPPGARVTVTFKNYPPFVYLVGFNIAATILEAVGIYLQVGMGGGGDEEEAPKVAQVLLVFFDVAVPALLNLATGAAFSAVVAYRPEISACTGTAGQFCEQVHRSKLFSLAAGISASSAAFVKDVRLPFSVWPVSSDSDDC
;
A
#
# COMPACT_ATOMS: atom_id res chain seq x y z
N MET A 1 -22.59 0.07 -49.39
CA MET A 1 -22.78 -0.91 -48.31
C MET A 1 -21.49 -0.93 -47.52
N GLY A 2 -21.47 -0.18 -46.42
CA GLY A 2 -20.36 -0.14 -45.49
C GLY A 2 -20.79 -0.81 -44.19
N SER A 3 -19.93 -1.64 -43.64
CA SER A 3 -19.83 -1.89 -42.20
C SER A 3 -18.42 -2.44 -41.99
N GLY A 4 -17.48 -1.52 -41.76
CA GLY A 4 -16.16 -1.87 -41.28
C GLY A 4 -16.29 -2.23 -39.81
N CYS A 5 -15.94 -3.47 -39.48
CA CYS A 5 -15.59 -3.80 -38.11
C CYS A 5 -14.19 -3.21 -37.88
N ASP A 6 -14.14 -1.96 -37.42
CA ASP A 6 -12.95 -1.43 -36.75
C ASP A 6 -12.81 -2.18 -35.43
N ALA A 7 -12.19 -3.36 -35.50
CA ALA A 7 -11.51 -3.91 -34.34
C ALA A 7 -10.36 -2.95 -34.08
N THR A 8 -10.55 -1.99 -33.17
CA THR A 8 -9.45 -1.17 -32.67
C THR A 8 -8.41 -2.11 -32.07
N ASP A 9 -7.33 -2.32 -32.82
CA ASP A 9 -6.08 -2.95 -32.42
C ASP A 9 -5.47 -2.14 -31.25
N GLU A 10 -6.05 -2.26 -30.05
CA GLU A 10 -5.42 -1.74 -28.85
C GLU A 10 -4.33 -2.74 -28.46
N ALA A 11 -3.08 -2.40 -28.81
CA ALA A 11 -1.92 -3.23 -28.53
C ALA A 11 -1.93 -3.74 -27.07
N PRO A 12 -1.60 -5.02 -26.83
CA PRO A 12 -1.69 -5.62 -25.49
C PRO A 12 -0.79 -4.85 -24.51
N ASN A 13 -1.39 -4.14 -23.57
CA ASN A 13 -0.69 -3.32 -22.57
C ASN A 13 -0.81 -3.94 -21.17
N GLY A 14 -0.08 -5.03 -20.92
CA GLY A 14 -0.09 -5.77 -19.66
C GLY A 14 0.45 -4.99 -18.48
N SER A 15 1.17 -3.91 -18.74
CA SER A 15 1.64 -2.99 -17.71
C SER A 15 0.50 -2.33 -16.94
N LYS A 16 -0.66 -2.08 -17.55
CA LYS A 16 -1.84 -1.59 -16.82
C LYS A 16 -2.29 -2.63 -15.79
N ALA A 17 -2.40 -3.90 -16.18
CA ALA A 17 -2.86 -4.98 -15.31
C ALA A 17 -1.86 -5.25 -14.17
N VAL A 18 -0.56 -5.30 -14.49
CA VAL A 18 0.49 -5.49 -13.48
C VAL A 18 0.56 -4.30 -12.52
N THR A 19 0.44 -3.07 -13.02
CA THR A 19 0.42 -1.88 -12.15
C THR A 19 -0.78 -1.92 -11.20
N LEU A 20 -1.95 -2.31 -11.68
CA LEU A 20 -3.15 -2.45 -10.85
C LEU A 20 -2.97 -3.52 -9.77
N LEU A 21 -2.41 -4.68 -10.12
CA LEU A 21 -2.09 -5.74 -9.16
C LEU A 21 -1.09 -5.30 -8.10
N LEU A 22 -0.06 -4.54 -8.51
CA LEU A 22 0.94 -4.00 -7.59
C LEU A 22 0.32 -2.96 -6.65
N ARG A 23 -0.54 -2.07 -7.14
CA ARG A 23 -1.28 -1.10 -6.32
C ARG A 23 -2.24 -1.77 -5.33
N LEU A 24 -2.97 -2.80 -5.76
CA LEU A 24 -3.82 -3.63 -4.88
C LEU A 24 -2.99 -4.34 -3.80
N SER A 25 -1.83 -4.89 -4.19
CA SER A 25 -0.91 -5.54 -3.26
C SER A 25 -0.37 -4.53 -2.24
N THR A 26 0.05 -3.34 -2.68
CA THR A 26 0.47 -2.23 -1.81
C THR A 26 -0.63 -1.87 -0.82
N MET A 27 -1.86 -1.68 -1.29
CA MET A 27 -3.01 -1.35 -0.46
C MET A 27 -3.26 -2.42 0.62
N ALA A 28 -3.27 -3.70 0.24
CA ALA A 28 -3.49 -4.82 1.14
C ALA A 28 -2.37 -4.97 2.18
N LEU A 29 -1.11 -4.84 1.76
CA LEU A 29 0.06 -4.92 2.63
C LEU A 29 0.11 -3.76 3.62
N ALA A 30 -0.13 -2.53 3.17
CA ALA A 30 -0.18 -1.35 4.04
C ALA A 30 -1.31 -1.45 5.06
N LEU A 31 -2.51 -1.86 4.63
CA LEU A 31 -3.64 -2.06 5.54
C LEU A 31 -3.34 -3.15 6.57
N THR A 32 -2.78 -4.28 6.13
CA THR A 32 -2.38 -5.37 7.04
C THR A 32 -1.33 -4.90 8.03
N SER A 33 -0.35 -4.11 7.60
CA SER A 33 0.65 -3.50 8.47
C SER A 33 0.00 -2.65 9.57
N ALA A 34 -0.92 -1.75 9.19
CA ALA A 34 -1.63 -0.87 10.11
C ALA A 34 -2.50 -1.66 11.10
N VAL A 35 -3.27 -2.64 10.62
CA VAL A 35 -4.16 -3.47 11.45
C VAL A 35 -3.34 -4.29 12.44
N VAL A 36 -2.31 -5.01 11.99
CA VAL A 36 -1.47 -5.84 12.87
C VAL A 36 -0.80 -4.99 13.96
N MET A 37 -0.38 -3.77 13.63
CA MET A 37 0.20 -2.84 14.59
C MET A 37 -0.85 -2.30 15.58
N ALA A 38 -2.06 -1.98 15.10
CA ALA A 38 -3.14 -1.43 15.90
C ALA A 38 -3.76 -2.48 16.84
N THR A 39 -3.79 -3.74 16.41
CA THR A 39 -4.23 -4.88 17.22
C THR A 39 -3.09 -5.50 18.04
N ALA A 40 -1.92 -4.84 18.07
CA ALA A 40 -0.78 -5.40 18.76
C ALA A 40 -1.06 -5.49 20.27
N ASN A 41 -0.88 -6.68 20.85
CA ASN A 41 -1.27 -6.93 22.24
C ASN A 41 -0.45 -6.10 23.24
N GLU A 42 -1.04 -5.64 24.32
CA GLU A 42 -0.31 -4.78 25.26
C GLU A 42 0.83 -5.54 25.96
N CYS A 43 1.98 -4.90 26.12
CA CYS A 43 3.09 -5.46 26.88
C CYS A 43 3.14 -4.84 28.27
N SER A 44 3.30 -5.63 29.33
CA SER A 44 3.59 -5.09 30.66
C SER A 44 5.10 -5.15 30.94
N ILE A 45 5.74 -4.00 31.15
CA ILE A 45 7.11 -3.92 31.69
C ILE A 45 7.07 -3.66 33.20
N TYR A 46 8.10 -4.09 33.91
CA TYR A 46 8.29 -3.75 35.31
C TYR A 46 9.28 -2.59 35.41
N GLU A 47 8.80 -1.44 35.86
CA GLU A 47 9.63 -0.26 36.11
C GLU A 47 10.08 -0.26 37.59
N PRO A 48 11.36 0.00 37.92
CA PRO A 48 11.79 0.12 39.32
C PRO A 48 11.03 1.26 40.01
N PRO A 49 10.42 1.06 41.21
CA PRO A 49 10.68 0.00 42.18
C PRO A 49 9.64 -1.14 42.20
N GLY A 50 9.20 -1.61 41.02
CA GLY A 50 8.32 -2.79 40.87
C GLY A 50 6.91 -2.48 40.35
N ALA A 51 6.67 -1.28 39.83
CA ALA A 51 5.39 -0.93 39.22
C ALA A 51 5.24 -1.64 37.86
N ARG A 52 4.13 -2.34 37.66
CA ARG A 52 3.75 -2.83 36.33
C ARG A 52 3.23 -1.67 35.50
N VAL A 53 3.93 -1.34 34.44
CA VAL A 53 3.51 -0.34 33.46
C VAL A 53 3.13 -1.05 32.18
N THR A 54 1.90 -0.84 31.73
CA THR A 54 1.43 -1.35 30.44
C THR A 54 1.93 -0.42 29.34
N VAL A 55 2.80 -0.94 28.50
CA VAL A 55 3.32 -0.31 27.30
C VAL A 55 2.54 -0.80 26.09
N THR A 56 1.87 0.14 25.44
CA THR A 56 1.16 -0.06 24.19
C THR A 56 1.91 0.66 23.07
N PHE A 57 1.72 0.25 21.82
CA PHE A 57 2.35 0.90 20.66
C PHE A 57 2.10 2.43 20.60
N LYS A 58 0.98 2.90 21.16
CA LYS A 58 0.61 4.32 21.26
C LYS A 58 1.58 5.16 22.10
N ASN A 59 2.33 4.53 23.01
CA ASN A 59 3.32 5.22 23.83
C ASN A 59 4.58 5.59 23.03
N TYR A 60 4.73 5.07 21.82
CA TYR A 60 5.86 5.33 20.95
C TYR A 60 5.39 6.10 19.70
N PRO A 61 5.71 7.40 19.60
CA PRO A 61 5.32 8.23 18.45
C PRO A 61 5.68 7.61 17.08
N PRO A 62 6.84 6.95 16.89
CA PRO A 62 7.17 6.33 15.60
C PRO A 62 6.20 5.23 15.15
N PHE A 63 5.64 4.47 16.10
CA PHE A 63 4.67 3.43 15.79
C PHE A 63 3.29 4.00 15.45
N VAL A 64 2.92 5.13 16.08
CA VAL A 64 1.73 5.90 15.70
C VAL A 64 1.87 6.47 14.28
N TYR A 65 3.04 7.02 13.94
CA TYR A 65 3.33 7.49 12.58
C TYR A 65 3.28 6.35 11.57
N LEU A 66 3.82 5.16 11.90
CA LEU A 66 3.72 4.00 11.02
C LEU A 66 2.25 3.66 10.72
N VAL A 67 1.37 3.60 11.72
CA VAL A 67 -0.05 3.30 11.51
C VAL A 67 -0.70 4.40 10.67
N GLY A 68 -0.49 5.67 11.02
CA GLY A 68 -1.08 6.81 10.32
C GLY A 68 -0.65 6.88 8.84
N PHE A 69 0.64 6.71 8.56
CA PHE A 69 1.17 6.75 7.20
C PHE A 69 0.75 5.53 6.36
N ASN A 70 0.68 4.32 6.94
CA ASN A 70 0.14 3.17 6.21
C ASN A 70 -1.34 3.37 5.86
N ILE A 71 -2.17 3.90 6.77
CA ILE A 71 -3.58 4.22 6.48
C ILE A 71 -3.69 5.29 5.39
N ALA A 72 -2.91 6.36 5.47
CA ALA A 72 -2.89 7.40 4.44
C ALA A 72 -2.50 6.80 3.08
N ALA A 73 -1.45 5.97 3.03
CA ALA A 73 -1.04 5.27 1.83
C ALA A 73 -2.14 4.37 1.25
N THR A 74 -2.86 3.62 2.10
CA THR A 74 -4.02 2.80 1.69
C THR A 74 -5.11 3.67 1.04
N ILE A 75 -5.43 4.83 1.62
CA ILE A 75 -6.43 5.75 1.05
C ILE A 75 -5.97 6.28 -0.32
N LEU A 76 -4.71 6.71 -0.43
CA LEU A 76 -4.14 7.19 -1.68
C LEU A 76 -4.14 6.10 -2.77
N GLU A 77 -3.81 4.86 -2.42
CA GLU A 77 -3.87 3.73 -3.36
C GLU A 77 -5.30 3.40 -3.77
N ALA A 78 -6.28 3.42 -2.85
CA ALA A 78 -7.67 3.20 -3.17
C ALA A 78 -8.22 4.25 -4.15
N VAL A 79 -7.89 5.53 -3.94
CA VAL A 79 -8.24 6.62 -4.87
C VAL A 79 -7.51 6.43 -6.20
N GLY A 80 -6.23 6.04 -6.17
CA GLY A 80 -5.46 5.75 -7.38
C GLY A 80 -6.04 4.61 -8.23
N ILE A 81 -6.46 3.52 -7.59
CA ILE A 81 -7.15 2.40 -8.26
C ILE A 81 -8.49 2.86 -8.84
N TYR A 82 -9.26 3.63 -8.08
CA TYR A 82 -10.54 4.17 -8.55
C TYR A 82 -10.36 5.05 -9.80
N LEU A 83 -9.37 5.94 -9.81
CA LEU A 83 -9.05 6.75 -10.99
C LEU A 83 -8.53 5.90 -12.16
N GLN A 84 -7.72 4.88 -11.89
CA GLN A 84 -7.15 4.00 -12.91
C GLN A 84 -8.20 3.09 -13.59
N VAL A 85 -9.22 2.64 -12.84
CA VAL A 85 -10.31 1.79 -13.36
C VAL A 85 -11.46 2.62 -13.92
N GLY A 86 -11.91 3.64 -13.19
CA GLY A 86 -13.09 4.43 -13.52
C GLY A 86 -12.93 5.35 -14.73
N MET A 87 -11.70 5.66 -15.14
CA MET A 87 -11.41 6.52 -16.30
C MET A 87 -10.78 5.75 -17.47
N GLY A 88 -10.64 4.43 -17.35
CA GLY A 88 -9.94 3.58 -18.31
C GLY A 88 -10.80 2.93 -19.39
N GLY A 89 -12.12 3.19 -19.43
CA GLY A 89 -13.07 2.46 -20.29
C GLY A 89 -14.13 3.30 -21.01
N GLY A 90 -14.03 4.63 -21.02
CA GLY A 90 -14.93 5.49 -21.79
C GLY A 90 -14.26 5.95 -23.07
N GLY A 91 -14.66 5.40 -24.22
CA GLY A 91 -14.23 5.78 -25.56
C GLY A 91 -14.73 7.15 -26.03
N ASP A 92 -14.88 8.12 -25.13
CA ASP A 92 -15.05 9.51 -25.49
C ASP A 92 -13.71 10.20 -25.25
N GLU A 93 -13.08 10.61 -26.35
CA GLU A 93 -11.87 11.42 -26.42
C GLU A 93 -12.05 12.84 -25.84
N GLU A 94 -12.90 13.02 -24.82
CA GLU A 94 -12.79 14.17 -23.94
C GLU A 94 -11.73 13.86 -22.89
N GLU A 95 -10.49 14.21 -23.25
CA GLU A 95 -9.31 14.32 -22.39
C GLU A 95 -9.56 13.84 -20.95
N ALA A 96 -9.18 12.60 -20.60
CA ALA A 96 -9.16 12.17 -19.21
C ALA A 96 -8.63 13.33 -18.36
N PRO A 97 -9.43 13.96 -17.48
CA PRO A 97 -9.16 15.31 -17.00
C PRO A 97 -7.72 15.38 -16.52
N LYS A 98 -6.92 16.29 -17.08
CA LYS A 98 -5.47 16.45 -16.79
C LYS A 98 -5.15 16.32 -15.28
N VAL A 99 -6.11 16.72 -14.44
CA VAL A 99 -6.14 16.54 -12.98
C VAL A 99 -5.94 15.09 -12.53
N ALA A 100 -6.66 14.10 -13.09
CA ALA A 100 -6.55 12.70 -12.71
C ALA A 100 -5.18 12.12 -13.04
N GLN A 101 -4.63 12.46 -14.20
CA GLN A 101 -3.27 12.05 -14.58
C GLN A 101 -2.22 12.66 -13.64
N VAL A 102 -2.36 13.94 -13.30
CA VAL A 102 -1.50 14.62 -12.31
C VAL A 102 -1.62 13.98 -10.93
N LEU A 103 -2.83 13.63 -10.49
CA LEU A 103 -3.07 12.95 -9.21
C LEU A 103 -2.44 11.56 -9.17
N LEU A 104 -2.54 10.77 -10.25
CA LEU A 104 -1.90 9.46 -10.34
C LEU A 104 -0.37 9.57 -10.22
N VAL A 105 0.25 10.53 -10.93
CA VAL A 105 1.69 10.81 -10.83
C VAL A 105 2.07 11.25 -9.42
N PHE A 106 1.25 12.09 -8.79
CA PHE A 106 1.47 12.48 -7.39
C PHE A 106 1.41 11.28 -6.45
N PHE A 107 0.42 10.39 -6.61
CA PHE A 107 0.29 9.17 -5.79
C PHE A 107 1.48 8.22 -5.98
N ASP A 108 1.99 8.09 -7.21
CA ASP A 108 3.18 7.27 -7.49
C ASP A 108 4.44 7.75 -6.75
N VAL A 109 4.49 9.01 -6.31
CA VAL A 109 5.58 9.56 -5.50
C VAL A 109 5.24 9.57 -4.02
N ALA A 110 4.02 10.00 -3.67
CA ALA A 110 3.57 10.17 -2.30
C ALA A 110 3.45 8.83 -1.56
N VAL A 111 2.91 7.79 -2.20
CA VAL A 111 2.71 6.48 -1.57
C VAL A 111 4.04 5.82 -1.19
N PRO A 112 5.04 5.68 -2.09
CA PRO A 112 6.35 5.15 -1.69
C PRO A 112 7.03 6.02 -0.64
N ALA A 113 6.92 7.36 -0.71
CA ALA A 113 7.53 8.24 0.28
C ALA A 113 6.94 8.02 1.68
N LEU A 114 5.61 7.96 1.79
CA LEU A 114 4.91 7.70 3.06
C LEU A 114 5.29 6.34 3.64
N LEU A 115 5.31 5.29 2.82
CA LEU A 115 5.64 3.93 3.25
C LEU A 115 7.12 3.81 3.67
N ASN A 116 8.04 4.44 2.96
CA ASN A 116 9.46 4.46 3.33
C ASN A 116 9.71 5.26 4.62
N LEU A 117 9.02 6.40 4.81
CA LEU A 117 9.09 7.18 6.05
C LEU A 117 8.54 6.39 7.24
N ALA A 118 7.38 5.75 7.08
CA ALA A 118 6.78 4.87 8.09
C ALA A 118 7.73 3.74 8.50
N THR A 119 8.29 3.08 7.50
CA THR A 119 9.19 1.95 7.67
C THR A 119 10.48 2.39 8.36
N GLY A 120 11.11 3.47 7.89
CA GLY A 120 12.31 4.05 8.49
C GLY A 120 12.11 4.45 9.95
N ALA A 121 11.01 5.15 10.26
CA ALA A 121 10.66 5.54 11.63
C ALA A 121 10.48 4.33 12.56
N ALA A 122 9.84 3.27 12.07
CA ALA A 122 9.63 2.06 12.85
C ALA A 122 10.90 1.25 13.08
N PHE A 123 11.81 1.18 12.10
CA PHE A 123 13.12 0.57 12.30
C PHE A 123 13.99 1.39 13.26
N SER A 124 13.99 2.72 13.16
CA SER A 124 14.72 3.59 14.11
C SER A 124 14.19 3.46 15.53
N ALA A 125 12.88 3.30 15.70
CA ALA A 125 12.26 3.10 17.02
C ALA A 125 12.72 1.80 17.68
N VAL A 126 12.86 0.71 16.92
CA VAL A 126 13.35 -0.57 17.46
C VAL A 126 14.79 -0.46 17.95
N VAL A 127 15.60 0.36 17.28
CA VAL A 127 16.98 0.61 17.70
C VAL A 127 17.03 1.51 18.94
N ALA A 128 16.20 2.57 18.98
CA ALA A 128 16.15 3.52 20.09
C ALA A 128 15.57 2.90 21.38
N TYR A 129 14.48 2.13 21.26
CA TYR A 129 13.76 1.53 22.38
C TYR A 129 14.10 0.05 22.60
N ARG A 130 15.26 -0.40 22.08
CA ARG A 130 15.74 -1.78 22.17
C ARG A 130 15.68 -2.37 23.59
N PRO A 131 16.08 -1.65 24.66
CA PRO A 131 16.03 -2.18 26.03
C PRO A 131 14.60 -2.46 26.50
N GLU A 132 13.66 -1.54 26.26
CA GLU A 132 12.25 -1.66 26.66
C GLU A 132 11.51 -2.73 25.86
N ILE A 133 11.77 -2.80 24.55
CA ILE A 133 11.19 -3.83 23.68
C ILE A 133 11.78 -5.22 24.01
N SER A 134 13.02 -5.30 24.48
CA SER A 134 13.61 -6.57 24.95
C SER A 134 13.05 -7.03 26.30
N ALA A 135 12.60 -6.11 27.17
CA ALA A 135 11.91 -6.49 28.40
C ALA A 135 10.54 -7.14 28.10
N CYS A 136 9.95 -6.80 26.96
CA CYS A 136 8.71 -7.39 26.46
C CYS A 136 8.87 -8.83 25.92
N THR A 137 10.08 -9.37 25.70
CA THR A 137 10.23 -10.70 25.08
C THR A 137 9.89 -11.88 26.02
N GLY A 138 9.73 -11.66 27.34
CA GLY A 138 9.39 -12.72 28.29
C GLY A 138 7.91 -13.14 28.28
N THR A 139 6.98 -12.17 28.26
CA THR A 139 5.52 -12.40 28.26
C THR A 139 4.80 -11.81 27.04
N ALA A 140 5.46 -10.92 26.28
CA ALA A 140 4.90 -10.25 25.11
C ALA A 140 5.56 -10.71 23.79
N GLY A 141 5.97 -11.97 23.71
CA GLY A 141 6.51 -12.58 22.48
C GLY A 141 5.59 -12.40 21.26
N GLN A 142 4.26 -12.41 21.47
CA GLN A 142 3.28 -12.13 20.42
C GLN A 142 3.25 -10.66 19.97
N PHE A 143 3.47 -9.70 20.88
CA PHE A 143 3.56 -8.28 20.54
C PHE A 143 4.80 -7.99 19.70
N CYS A 144 5.96 -8.50 20.10
CA CYS A 144 7.20 -8.35 19.35
C CYS A 144 7.09 -8.96 17.94
N GLU A 145 6.47 -10.13 17.81
CA GLU A 145 6.20 -10.78 16.53
C GLU A 145 5.23 -9.96 15.66
N GLN A 146 4.14 -9.43 16.24
CA GLN A 146 3.18 -8.57 15.52
C GLN A 146 3.84 -7.28 15.02
N VAL A 147 4.62 -6.60 15.87
CA VAL A 147 5.38 -5.40 15.49
C VAL A 147 6.41 -5.75 14.41
N HIS A 148 7.10 -6.90 14.52
CA HIS A 148 8.04 -7.37 13.51
C HIS A 148 7.36 -7.58 12.15
N ARG A 149 6.24 -8.32 12.10
CA ARG A 149 5.46 -8.54 10.88
C ARG A 149 4.92 -7.25 10.29
N SER A 150 4.40 -6.35 11.10
CA SER A 150 3.87 -5.06 10.64
C SER A 150 4.94 -4.25 9.89
N LYS A 151 6.18 -4.21 10.41
CA LYS A 151 7.32 -3.56 9.74
C LYS A 151 7.64 -4.20 8.40
N LEU A 152 7.65 -5.54 8.33
CA LEU A 152 7.90 -6.26 7.07
C LEU A 152 6.80 -5.99 6.04
N PHE A 153 5.54 -5.94 6.45
CA PHE A 153 4.43 -5.62 5.56
C PHE A 153 4.51 -4.18 5.03
N SER A 154 4.90 -3.21 5.86
CA SER A 154 5.09 -1.81 5.41
C SER A 154 6.25 -1.68 4.41
N LEU A 155 7.37 -2.39 4.65
CA LEU A 155 8.49 -2.45 3.72
C LEU A 155 8.09 -3.09 2.40
N ALA A 156 7.39 -4.24 2.45
CA ALA A 156 6.91 -4.93 1.26
C ALA A 156 5.93 -4.06 0.46
N ALA A 157 5.04 -3.32 1.14
CA ALA A 157 4.17 -2.34 0.50
C ALA A 157 4.99 -1.25 -0.22
N GLY A 158 6.04 -0.72 0.42
CA GLY A 158 6.92 0.27 -0.21
C GLY A 158 7.62 -0.24 -1.48
N ILE A 159 8.08 -1.50 -1.46
CA ILE A 159 8.68 -2.16 -2.64
C ILE A 159 7.63 -2.32 -3.74
N SER A 160 6.43 -2.78 -3.41
CA SER A 160 5.31 -2.94 -4.34
C SER A 160 4.87 -1.62 -4.98
N ALA A 161 4.80 -0.54 -4.19
CA ALA A 161 4.46 0.79 -4.68
C ALA A 161 5.53 1.31 -5.64
N SER A 162 6.81 1.11 -5.28
CA SER A 162 7.94 1.52 -6.12
C SER A 162 7.94 0.76 -7.44
N SER A 163 7.71 -0.56 -7.43
CA SER A 163 7.63 -1.35 -8.65
C SER A 163 6.43 -0.97 -9.51
N ALA A 164 5.28 -0.63 -8.92
CA ALA A 164 4.12 -0.12 -9.66
C ALA A 164 4.48 1.16 -10.45
N ALA A 165 5.21 2.06 -9.81
CA ALA A 165 5.67 3.30 -10.42
C ALA A 165 6.68 3.08 -11.57
N PHE A 166 7.44 1.98 -11.58
CA PHE A 166 8.34 1.64 -12.69
C PHE A 166 7.64 0.85 -13.80
N VAL A 167 6.78 -0.11 -13.46
CA VAL A 167 6.17 -1.03 -14.44
C VAL A 167 5.15 -0.32 -15.33
N LYS A 168 4.50 0.74 -14.85
CA LYS A 168 3.59 1.56 -15.67
C LYS A 168 4.26 2.18 -16.90
N ASP A 169 5.58 2.40 -16.86
CA ASP A 169 6.35 3.01 -17.95
C ASP A 169 6.94 1.98 -18.94
N VAL A 170 6.78 0.68 -18.65
CA VAL A 170 7.27 -0.42 -19.50
C VAL A 170 6.12 -0.99 -20.31
N ARG A 171 6.28 -1.19 -21.63
CA ARG A 171 5.31 -1.92 -22.45
C ARG A 171 5.55 -3.43 -22.29
N LEU A 172 4.58 -4.15 -21.76
CA LEU A 172 4.62 -5.60 -21.60
C LEU A 172 3.79 -6.29 -22.69
N PRO A 173 4.30 -7.34 -23.36
CA PRO A 173 3.70 -7.92 -24.57
C PRO A 173 2.46 -8.80 -24.34
N PHE A 174 1.84 -8.78 -23.16
CA PHE A 174 0.66 -9.57 -22.81
C PHE A 174 -0.46 -8.65 -22.33
N SER A 175 -1.74 -9.00 -22.48
CA SER A 175 -2.86 -8.26 -21.88
C SER A 175 -3.75 -9.22 -21.11
N VAL A 176 -3.97 -8.94 -19.82
CA VAL A 176 -4.95 -9.64 -18.98
C VAL A 176 -5.86 -8.57 -18.38
N TRP A 177 -6.63 -7.90 -19.24
CA TRP A 177 -7.66 -6.98 -18.78
C TRP A 177 -8.96 -7.76 -18.62
N PRO A 178 -9.75 -7.55 -17.54
CA PRO A 178 -11.09 -8.08 -17.50
C PRO A 178 -11.89 -7.43 -18.64
N VAL A 179 -12.21 -8.23 -19.66
CA VAL A 179 -13.15 -7.83 -20.72
C VAL A 179 -14.46 -7.50 -20.01
N SER A 180 -14.87 -6.23 -20.09
CA SER A 180 -16.25 -5.84 -19.87
C SER A 180 -17.09 -6.69 -20.81
N SER A 181 -17.94 -7.55 -20.25
CA SER A 181 -18.89 -8.32 -21.02
C SER A 181 -19.90 -7.34 -21.62
N ASP A 182 -19.55 -6.75 -22.75
CA ASP A 182 -20.55 -6.25 -23.66
C ASP A 182 -21.39 -7.46 -24.05
N SER A 183 -22.66 -7.36 -23.70
CA SER A 183 -23.66 -8.35 -24.03
C SER A 183 -23.94 -8.19 -25.52
N ASP A 184 -23.05 -8.74 -26.36
CA ASP A 184 -23.24 -8.80 -27.80
C ASP A 184 -24.34 -9.81 -28.10
N ASP A 185 -25.59 -9.33 -28.15
CA ASP A 185 -26.56 -9.81 -29.13
C ASP A 185 -26.06 -9.38 -30.53
N CYS A 186 -25.54 -10.36 -31.27
CA CYS A 186 -25.36 -10.33 -32.73
C CYS A 186 -25.89 -11.65 -33.32
#